data_AF-A0A2S7QT44-F1
#
_entry.id   AF-A0A2S7QT44-F1
#
_cell.length_a   1.000
_cell.length_b   1.000
_cell.length_c   1.000
_cell.angle_alpha   90.00
_cell.angle_beta   90.00
_cell.angle_gamma   90.00
#
_symmetry.space_group_name_H-M   'P 1'
#
loop_
_entity.id
_entity.type
_entity.pdbx_description
1 polymer ?
#
loop_
_entity_poly.entity_id
_entity_poly.type
_entity_poly.pdbx_seq_one_letter_code
_entity_poly.pdbx_strand_id
1 'polypeptide(L)'
;MTLTKLRPSQPIPTLGTTFSNITSLVSPIASTDFLSTIGPILNSNSTATSASDPTNPLNSTQLALLRSQISTAHAKGIKLRYWDQPGWPISTRNAIWKTLVGEGVDLINVDDLEGAAGEW
;
A
#
# COMPACT_ATOMS: atom_id res chain seq x y z
N MET A 1 -24.34 13.93 -14.25
CA MET A 1 -24.73 12.77 -13.45
C MET A 1 -23.47 11.95 -13.22
N THR A 2 -22.74 12.25 -12.15
CA THR A 2 -21.44 11.62 -11.88
C THR A 2 -21.70 10.20 -11.43
N LEU A 3 -21.25 9.21 -12.21
CA LEU A 3 -21.21 7.82 -11.80
C LEU A 3 -20.31 7.72 -10.57
N THR A 4 -20.90 7.76 -9.38
CA THR A 4 -20.24 7.26 -8.17
C THR A 4 -20.15 5.76 -8.37
N LYS A 5 -19.11 5.31 -9.08
CA LYS A 5 -18.69 3.91 -9.14
C LYS A 5 -18.68 3.45 -7.70
N LEU A 6 -19.61 2.57 -7.33
CA LEU A 6 -19.65 1.93 -6.01
C LEU A 6 -18.28 1.29 -5.81
N ARG A 7 -17.40 1.98 -5.07
CA ARG A 7 -16.08 1.43 -4.76
C ARG A 7 -16.34 0.29 -3.78
N PRO A 8 -15.85 -0.92 -4.05
CA PRO A 8 -15.91 -2.00 -3.07
C PRO A 8 -15.36 -1.50 -1.74
N SER A 9 -16.01 -1.85 -0.63
CA SER A 9 -15.51 -1.49 0.71
C SER A 9 -14.08 -2.02 0.85
N GLN A 10 -13.12 -1.12 1.04
CA GLN A 10 -11.72 -1.45 1.21
C GLN A 10 -11.45 -1.76 2.68
N PRO A 11 -11.13 -3.02 3.04
CA PRO A 11 -11.01 -3.42 4.44
C PRO A 11 -9.80 -2.81 5.16
N ILE A 12 -8.64 -2.66 4.49
CA ILE A 12 -7.39 -2.26 5.18
C ILE A 12 -7.55 -0.94 5.97
N PRO A 13 -8.05 0.18 5.39
CA PRO A 13 -8.20 1.44 6.12
C PRO A 13 -9.23 1.39 7.25
N THR A 14 -10.10 0.38 7.28
CA THR A 14 -11.25 0.26 8.18
C THR A 14 -11.12 -0.87 9.19
N LEU A 15 -10.00 -1.60 9.21
CA LEU A 15 -9.72 -2.65 10.21
C LEU A 15 -9.71 -2.10 11.64
N GLY A 16 -9.31 -0.83 11.84
CA GLY A 16 -9.36 -0.19 13.16
C GLY A 16 -10.75 0.31 13.57
N THR A 17 -11.72 0.33 12.64
CA THR A 17 -13.02 0.98 12.83
C THR A 17 -14.18 0.05 12.45
N THR A 18 -14.72 0.17 11.23
CA THR A 18 -15.88 -0.60 10.74
C THR A 18 -15.66 -2.11 10.83
N PHE A 19 -14.44 -2.58 10.54
CA PHE A 19 -14.08 -4.00 10.63
C PHE A 19 -13.21 -4.31 11.86
N SER A 20 -13.41 -3.57 12.96
CA SER A 20 -12.68 -3.76 14.22
C SER A 20 -12.80 -5.18 14.82
N ASN A 21 -13.92 -5.87 14.59
CA ASN A 21 -14.11 -7.24 15.07
C ASN A 21 -13.60 -8.33 14.13
N ILE A 22 -13.06 -7.97 12.96
CA ILE A 22 -12.52 -8.95 12.01
C ILE A 22 -11.08 -9.29 12.40
N THR A 23 -10.78 -10.58 12.43
CA THR A 23 -9.43 -11.15 12.61
C THR A 23 -9.12 -12.10 11.46
N SER A 24 -7.91 -12.65 11.46
CA SER A 24 -7.47 -13.64 10.49
C SER A 24 -8.28 -14.93 10.46
N LEU A 25 -9.04 -15.23 11.53
CA LEU A 25 -9.95 -16.38 11.57
C LEU A 25 -11.14 -16.25 10.61
N VAL A 26 -11.53 -15.02 10.28
CA VAL A 26 -12.62 -14.72 9.36
C VAL A 26 -12.09 -14.33 7.99
N SER A 27 -11.09 -13.45 7.96
CA SER A 27 -10.45 -12.99 6.72
C SER A 27 -8.94 -12.93 6.91
N PRO A 28 -8.19 -13.96 6.47
CA PRO A 28 -6.74 -14.01 6.66
C PRO A 28 -5.99 -12.94 5.85
N ILE A 29 -6.61 -12.40 4.81
CA ILE A 29 -6.05 -11.35 3.95
C ILE A 29 -7.06 -10.20 3.85
N ALA A 30 -6.57 -8.97 3.96
CA ALA A 30 -7.30 -7.75 3.60
C ALA A 30 -6.62 -7.11 2.39
N SER A 31 -7.40 -6.48 1.50
CA SER A 31 -6.88 -5.88 0.28
C SER A 31 -7.40 -4.46 0.07
N THR A 32 -6.58 -3.56 -0.50
CA THR A 32 -7.00 -2.20 -0.84
C THR A 32 -6.26 -1.65 -2.05
N ASP A 33 -6.86 -0.65 -2.70
CA ASP A 33 -6.25 0.14 -3.76
C ASP A 33 -5.16 1.03 -3.15
N PHE A 34 -3.95 0.96 -3.70
CA PHE A 34 -2.83 1.76 -3.30
C PHE A 34 -3.08 3.25 -3.58
N LEU A 35 -3.48 3.59 -4.81
CA LEU A 35 -3.66 4.96 -5.25
C LEU A 35 -4.78 5.67 -4.47
N SER A 36 -5.89 4.99 -4.18
CA SER A 36 -6.97 5.60 -3.40
C SER A 36 -6.67 5.67 -1.90
N THR A 37 -5.80 4.81 -1.39
CA THR A 37 -5.49 4.70 0.05
C THR A 37 -4.28 5.53 0.44
N ILE A 38 -3.16 5.32 -0.23
CA ILE A 38 -1.88 6.00 0.01
C ILE A 38 -1.81 7.30 -0.79
N GLY A 39 -2.45 7.37 -1.95
CA GLY A 39 -2.43 8.55 -2.81
C GLY A 39 -1.39 8.46 -3.94
N PRO A 40 -1.39 9.44 -4.85
CA PRO A 40 -0.45 9.48 -5.96
C PRO A 40 0.97 9.72 -5.46
N ILE A 41 1.94 9.18 -6.21
CA ILE A 41 3.36 9.47 -6.02
C ILE A 41 3.70 10.67 -6.89
N LEU A 42 3.73 11.83 -6.26
CA LEU A 42 4.15 13.08 -6.90
C LEU A 42 5.65 13.23 -6.64
N ASN A 43 6.41 13.47 -7.71
CA ASN A 43 7.80 13.95 -7.75
C ASN A 43 8.74 13.51 -6.59
N SER A 44 9.77 12.75 -6.93
CA SER A 44 10.94 12.45 -6.07
C SER A 44 11.77 13.67 -5.62
N ASN A 45 11.29 14.91 -5.85
CA ASN A 45 11.88 16.16 -5.33
C ASN A 45 11.01 16.84 -4.26
N SER A 46 9.86 16.26 -3.87
CA SER A 46 9.07 16.75 -2.76
C SER A 46 9.93 16.71 -1.49
N THR A 47 10.15 17.88 -0.91
CA THR A 47 10.92 18.15 0.31
C THR A 47 10.37 17.45 1.57
N ALA A 48 9.41 16.54 1.42
CA ALA A 48 9.00 15.58 2.42
C ALA A 48 9.78 14.26 2.26
N THR A 49 11.11 14.35 2.14
CA THR A 49 11.99 13.21 2.39
C THR A 49 11.68 12.72 3.81
N SER A 50 11.17 11.51 3.95
CA SER A 50 11.19 10.85 5.25
C SER A 50 12.64 10.89 5.73
N ALA A 51 12.92 11.55 6.86
CA ALA A 51 14.29 11.89 7.30
C ALA A 51 15.21 10.67 7.48
N SER A 52 14.67 9.44 7.36
CA SER A 52 15.37 8.17 7.48
C SER A 52 15.82 7.54 6.16
N ASP A 53 15.23 7.90 4.99
CA ASP A 53 15.59 7.27 3.71
C ASP A 53 15.26 8.18 2.50
N PRO A 54 16.27 8.77 1.83
CA PRO A 54 16.07 9.62 0.66
C PRO A 54 15.66 8.85 -0.61
N THR A 55 15.66 7.51 -0.60
CA THR A 55 15.26 6.67 -1.72
C THR A 55 13.80 6.23 -1.66
N ASN A 56 13.12 6.48 -0.54
CA ASN A 56 11.72 6.12 -0.37
C ASN A 56 10.81 7.07 -1.19
N PRO A 57 10.00 6.55 -2.13
CA PRO A 57 9.10 7.35 -2.95
C PRO A 57 7.87 7.88 -2.19
N LEU A 58 7.61 7.42 -0.96
CA LEU A 58 6.51 7.88 -0.12
C LEU A 58 6.94 9.07 0.73
N ASN A 59 6.10 10.11 0.79
CA ASN A 59 6.30 11.19 1.75
C ASN A 59 6.03 10.72 3.20
N SER A 60 6.43 11.53 4.18
CA SER A 60 6.29 11.17 5.61
C SER A 60 4.85 10.84 6.03
N THR A 61 3.84 11.54 5.50
CA THR A 61 2.42 11.27 5.80
C THR A 61 1.97 9.94 5.19
N GLN A 62 2.33 9.67 3.93
CA GLN A 62 2.04 8.42 3.24
C GLN A 62 2.68 7.22 3.93
N LEU A 63 3.94 7.38 4.33
CA LEU A 63 4.70 6.35 5.04
C LEU A 63 4.12 6.06 6.43
N ALA A 64 3.73 7.10 7.17
CA ALA A 64 3.07 6.95 8.46
C ALA A 64 1.72 6.22 8.32
N LEU A 65 0.95 6.55 7.28
CA LEU A 65 -0.32 5.87 6.98
C LEU A 65 -0.10 4.39 6.67
N LEU A 66 0.86 4.08 5.79
CA LEU A 66 1.23 2.69 5.45
C LEU A 66 1.59 1.90 6.71
N ARG A 67 2.51 2.41 7.54
CA ARG A 67 2.94 1.74 8.79
C ARG A 67 1.80 1.53 9.77
N SER A 68 0.89 2.50 9.88
CA SER A 68 -0.31 2.37 10.73
C SER A 68 -1.24 1.25 10.25
N GLN A 69 -1.45 1.15 8.94
CA GLN A 69 -2.27 0.09 8.34
C GLN A 69 -1.64 -1.28 8.53
N ILE A 70 -0.33 -1.41 8.31
CA ILE A 70 0.44 -2.64 8.53
C ILE A 70 0.31 -3.08 9.98
N SER A 71 0.62 -2.19 10.93
CA SER A 71 0.52 -2.46 12.36
C SER A 71 -0.87 -2.93 12.77
N THR A 72 -1.92 -2.24 12.29
CA THR A 72 -3.32 -2.58 12.61
C THR A 72 -3.71 -3.96 12.09
N ALA A 73 -3.31 -4.31 10.87
CA ALA A 73 -3.64 -5.60 10.28
C ALA A 73 -2.85 -6.75 10.93
N HIS A 74 -1.54 -6.56 11.14
CA HIS A 74 -0.69 -7.55 11.78
C HIS A 74 -1.09 -7.82 13.24
N ALA A 75 -1.53 -6.79 13.98
CA ALA A 75 -2.12 -6.96 15.33
C ALA A 75 -3.38 -7.87 15.33
N LYS A 76 -4.04 -8.00 14.18
CA LYS A 76 -5.22 -8.86 13.98
C LYS A 76 -4.87 -10.21 13.33
N GLY A 77 -3.58 -10.47 13.08
CA GLY A 77 -3.07 -11.61 12.33
C GLY A 77 -3.40 -11.58 10.83
N ILE A 78 -3.88 -10.46 10.30
CA ILE A 78 -4.35 -10.31 8.93
C ILE A 78 -3.17 -9.87 8.05
N LYS A 79 -2.98 -10.54 6.92
CA LYS A 79 -2.02 -10.14 5.88
C LYS A 79 -2.58 -9.04 5.00
N LEU A 80 -1.74 -8.14 4.53
CA LEU A 80 -2.16 -7.02 3.66
C LEU A 80 -1.81 -7.27 2.20
N ARG A 81 -2.73 -6.89 1.31
CA ARG A 81 -2.46 -6.74 -0.12
C ARG A 81 -2.79 -5.33 -0.61
N TYR A 82 -1.84 -4.69 -1.25
CA TYR A 82 -2.12 -3.50 -2.06
C TYR A 82 -2.25 -3.88 -3.54
N TRP A 83 -3.19 -3.26 -4.25
CA TRP A 83 -3.36 -3.34 -5.71
C TRP A 83 -3.42 -1.93 -6.31
N ASP A 84 -3.33 -1.78 -7.64
CA ASP A 84 -3.26 -0.47 -8.32
C ASP A 84 -2.04 0.40 -7.91
N GLN A 85 -0.89 -0.24 -7.69
CA GLN A 85 0.39 0.47 -7.59
C GLN A 85 0.74 1.17 -8.92
N PRO A 86 1.52 2.26 -8.93
CA PRO A 86 1.96 2.90 -10.17
C PRO A 86 2.71 1.91 -11.08
N GLY A 87 2.23 1.71 -12.32
CA GLY A 87 2.90 0.87 -13.32
C GLY A 87 4.00 1.59 -14.11
N TRP A 88 4.01 2.93 -14.10
CA TRP A 88 4.98 3.77 -14.82
C TRP A 88 5.17 5.11 -14.09
N PRO A 89 6.37 5.74 -14.10
CA PRO A 89 7.64 5.25 -14.65
C PRO A 89 8.15 3.97 -13.98
N ILE A 90 8.93 3.15 -14.70
CA ILE A 90 9.47 1.87 -14.19
C ILE A 90 10.29 2.08 -12.90
N SER A 91 11.09 3.15 -12.84
CA SER A 91 11.86 3.47 -11.62
C SER A 91 10.95 3.71 -10.41
N THR A 92 9.86 4.45 -10.57
CA THR A 92 8.87 4.70 -9.52
C THR A 92 8.15 3.42 -9.12
N ARG A 93 7.74 2.60 -10.10
CA ARG A 93 7.10 1.30 -9.86
C ARG A 93 7.99 0.41 -8.99
N ASN A 94 9.25 0.23 -9.38
CA ASN A 94 10.19 -0.65 -8.67
C ASN A 94 10.52 -0.11 -7.27
N ALA A 95 10.66 1.21 -7.12
CA ALA A 95 10.84 1.84 -5.81
C ALA A 95 9.63 1.58 -4.89
N ILE A 96 8.40 1.70 -5.40
CA ILE A 96 7.19 1.42 -4.62
C ILE A 96 7.10 -0.05 -4.23
N TRP A 97 7.40 -0.98 -5.14
CA TRP A 97 7.43 -2.41 -4.81
C TRP A 97 8.42 -2.70 -3.68
N LYS A 98 9.66 -2.19 -3.79
CA LYS A 98 10.70 -2.35 -2.77
C LYS A 98 10.29 -1.75 -1.43
N THR A 99 9.69 -0.55 -1.44
CA THR A 99 9.21 0.10 -0.21
C THR A 99 8.08 -0.68 0.44
N LEU A 100 7.07 -1.13 -0.31
CA LEU A 100 5.95 -1.88 0.27
C LEU A 100 6.44 -3.19 0.90
N VAL A 101 7.28 -3.95 0.20
CA VAL A 101 7.86 -5.20 0.71
C VAL A 101 8.78 -4.92 1.91
N GLY A 102 9.64 -3.91 1.83
CA GLY A 102 10.58 -3.53 2.89
C GLY A 102 9.89 -3.03 4.17
N GLU A 103 8.72 -2.41 4.06
CA GLU A 103 7.90 -1.97 5.20
C GLU A 103 7.06 -3.12 5.80
N GLY A 104 7.03 -4.30 5.16
CA GLY A 104 6.34 -5.49 5.67
C GLY A 104 4.95 -5.74 5.10
N VAL A 105 4.63 -5.20 3.92
CA VAL A 105 3.42 -5.60 3.18
C VAL A 105 3.58 -7.05 2.69
N ASP A 106 2.57 -7.88 2.99
CA ASP A 106 2.63 -9.33 2.71
C ASP A 106 2.45 -9.68 1.23
N LEU A 107 1.63 -8.89 0.51
CA LEU A 107 1.27 -9.15 -0.89
C LEU A 107 1.19 -7.84 -1.68
N ILE A 108 1.75 -7.84 -2.89
CA ILE A 108 1.58 -6.74 -3.85
C ILE A 108 1.02 -7.31 -5.15
N ASN A 109 0.19 -6.52 -5.84
CA ASN A 109 -0.16 -6.81 -7.21
C ASN A 109 1.01 -6.45 -8.13
N VAL A 110 1.30 -7.33 -9.08
CA VAL A 110 2.35 -7.16 -10.08
C VAL A 110 1.74 -7.48 -11.43
N ASP A 111 1.67 -6.48 -12.31
CA ASP A 111 1.20 -6.66 -13.69
C ASP A 111 2.35 -6.97 -14.66
N ASP A 112 3.59 -6.59 -14.32
CA ASP A 112 4.82 -6.91 -15.06
C ASP A 112 5.63 -8.01 -14.34
N LEU A 113 5.37 -9.26 -14.71
CA LEU A 113 5.99 -10.44 -14.09
C LEU A 113 7.49 -10.55 -14.39
N GLU A 114 7.93 -10.14 -15.58
CA GLU A 114 9.34 -10.16 -15.96
C GLU A 114 10.11 -9.12 -15.14
N GLY A 115 9.58 -7.90 -15.06
CA GLY A 115 10.10 -6.86 -14.19
C GLY A 115 10.19 -7.30 -12.73
N ALA A 116 9.14 -7.93 -12.20
CA ALA A 116 9.18 -8.43 -10.83
C ALA A 116 10.18 -9.56 -10.64
N ALA A 117 10.30 -10.52 -11.55
CA ALA A 117 11.29 -11.60 -11.42
C ALA A 117 12.74 -11.09 -11.33
N GLY A 118 13.04 -9.95 -11.95
CA GLY A 118 14.35 -9.30 -11.91
C GLY A 118 14.57 -8.27 -10.80
N GLU A 119 13.57 -7.99 -9.95
CA GLU A 119 13.59 -6.86 -9.00
C GLU A 119 13.40 -7.31 -7.56
N TRP A 120 14.46 -7.75 -6.85
CA TRP A 120 14.46 -7.95 -5.38
C TRP A 120 15.84 -7.68 -4.78
#